data_AF-A0A0A1U8P7-F1
#
_entry.id   AF-A0A0A1U8P7-F1
#
_cell.length_a   1.000
_cell.length_b   1.000
_cell.length_c   1.000
_cell.angle_alpha   90.00
_cell.angle_beta   90.00
_cell.angle_gamma   90.00
#
_symmetry.space_group_name_H-M   'P 1'
#
loop_
_entity.id
_entity.type
_entity.pdbx_description
1 polymer ?
#
loop_
_entity_poly.entity_id
_entity_poly.type
_entity_poly.pdbx_seq_one_letter_code
_entity_poly.pdbx_strand_id
1 'polypeptide(L)'
;MPKIKPKNHHQKLSKKHSIEKKIGQHNQKMRRLAKKFPEIRRKIKTDPGVPHLCALKEQLVEKYENALKRKVEAKEQAREAAKAKKLAAKGVTPATNNTEKK
;
A
#
# COMPACT_ATOMS: atom_id res chain seq x y z
N MET A 1 12.51 58.05 15.72
CA MET A 1 11.62 56.94 15.31
C MET A 1 11.03 56.28 16.55
N PRO A 2 9.71 56.04 16.65
CA PRO A 2 9.12 55.39 17.82
C PRO A 2 9.58 53.93 17.90
N LYS A 3 10.16 53.53 19.04
CA LYS A 3 10.61 52.15 19.27
C LYS A 3 9.42 51.25 19.59
N ILE A 4 9.20 50.20 18.81
CA ILE A 4 8.13 49.22 19.03
C ILE A 4 8.47 48.40 20.28
N LYS A 5 7.52 48.29 21.21
CA LYS A 5 7.70 47.48 22.42
C LYS A 5 7.82 45.99 22.04
N PRO A 6 8.80 45.26 22.58
CA PRO A 6 9.00 43.85 22.25
C PRO A 6 7.82 43.01 22.75
N LYS A 7 7.43 42.00 21.95
CA LYS A 7 6.35 41.09 22.31
C LYS A 7 6.83 40.13 23.40
N ASN A 8 6.00 39.95 24.42
CA ASN A 8 6.24 38.93 25.43
C ASN A 8 5.92 37.53 24.84
N HIS A 9 6.91 36.64 24.83
CA HIS A 9 6.81 35.26 24.36
C HIS A 9 6.22 34.30 25.40
N HIS A 10 6.16 34.70 26.68
CA HIS A 10 5.56 33.91 27.73
C HIS A 10 4.04 33.80 27.55
N GLN A 11 3.54 32.57 27.56
CA GLN A 11 2.12 32.32 27.51
C GLN A 11 1.51 32.35 28.90
N LYS A 12 0.40 33.08 29.05
CA LYS A 12 -0.43 33.01 30.26
C LYS A 12 -1.02 31.60 30.39
N LEU A 13 -1.12 31.12 31.63
CA LEU A 13 -1.68 29.80 31.95
C LEU A 13 -3.10 29.59 31.37
N SER A 14 -3.95 30.63 31.42
CA SER A 14 -5.29 30.60 30.82
C SER A 14 -5.29 30.34 29.31
N LYS A 15 -4.30 30.89 28.59
CA LYS A 15 -4.13 30.66 27.14
C LYS A 15 -3.70 29.22 26.88
N LYS A 16 -2.78 28.68 27.69
CA LYS A 16 -2.34 27.28 27.59
C LYS A 16 -3.52 26.31 27.74
N HIS A 17 -4.34 26.48 28.79
CA HIS A 17 -5.51 25.63 29.00
C HIS A 17 -6.60 25.81 27.94
N SER A 18 -6.79 27.02 27.39
CA SER A 18 -7.70 27.23 26.28
C SER A 18 -7.24 26.49 25.02
N ILE A 19 -5.93 26.51 24.73
CA ILE A 19 -5.33 25.79 23.60
C ILE A 19 -5.49 24.27 23.78
N GLU A 20 -5.15 23.74 24.96
CA GLU A 20 -5.31 22.32 25.30
C GLU A 20 -6.76 21.84 25.09
N LYS A 21 -7.74 22.61 25.58
CA LYS A 21 -9.17 22.30 25.39
C LYS A 21 -9.56 22.30 23.91
N LYS A 22 -9.10 23.28 23.13
CA LYS A 22 -9.38 23.37 21.68
C LYS A 22 -8.78 22.19 20.91
N ILE A 23 -7.52 21.81 21.23
CA ILE A 23 -6.86 20.64 20.64
C ILE A 23 -7.63 19.37 20.98
N GLY A 24 -8.03 19.19 22.24
CA GLY A 24 -8.83 18.04 22.68
C GLY A 24 -10.16 17.92 21.92
N GLN A 25 -10.89 19.03 21.80
CA GLN A 25 -12.15 19.07 21.04
C GLN A 25 -11.95 18.77 19.56
N HIS A 26 -10.90 19.34 18.94
CA HIS A 26 -10.54 19.05 17.56
C HIS A 26 -10.25 17.56 17.35
N ASN A 27 -9.41 16.97 18.21
CA ASN A 27 -9.04 15.57 18.11
C ASN A 27 -10.25 14.64 18.33
N GLN A 28 -11.18 15.00 19.21
CA GLN A 28 -12.43 14.27 19.39
C GLN A 28 -13.32 14.34 18.14
N LYS A 29 -13.45 15.52 17.51
CA LYS A 29 -14.19 15.69 16.25
C LYS A 29 -13.56 14.88 15.12
N MET A 30 -12.23 14.95 14.94
CA MET A 30 -11.51 14.17 13.93
C MET A 30 -11.65 12.67 14.15
N ARG A 31 -11.62 12.19 15.40
CA ARG A 31 -11.87 10.78 15.72
C ARG A 31 -13.30 10.35 15.37
N ARG A 32 -14.30 11.20 15.63
CA ARG A 32 -15.70 10.94 15.25
C ARG A 32 -15.86 10.89 13.72
N LEU A 33 -15.28 11.86 13.00
CA LEU A 33 -15.31 11.91 11.53
C LEU A 33 -14.62 10.68 10.91
N ALA A 34 -13.46 10.30 11.43
CA ALA A 34 -12.70 9.16 10.92
C ALA A 34 -13.40 7.81 11.16
N LYS A 35 -14.30 7.72 12.14
CA LYS A 35 -15.19 6.55 12.34
C LYS A 35 -16.39 6.58 11.39
N LYS A 36 -16.96 7.76 11.13
CA LYS A 36 -18.14 7.94 10.26
C LYS A 36 -17.85 7.66 8.78
N PHE A 37 -16.66 8.02 8.30
CA PHE A 37 -16.26 7.81 6.90
C PHE A 37 -15.07 6.85 6.80
N PRO A 38 -15.26 5.54 7.09
CA PRO A 38 -14.20 4.55 7.03
C PRO A 38 -13.71 4.28 5.60
N GLU A 39 -14.50 4.65 4.59
CA GLU A 39 -14.18 4.48 3.16
C GLU A 39 -12.92 5.23 2.74
N ILE A 40 -12.64 6.40 3.35
CA ILE A 40 -11.40 7.16 3.12
C ILE A 40 -10.16 6.36 3.56
N ARG A 41 -10.30 5.48 4.56
CA ARG A 41 -9.22 4.59 5.02
C ARG A 41 -9.03 3.36 4.14
N ARG A 42 -10.05 2.97 3.38
CA ARG A 42 -10.03 1.81 2.48
C ARG A 42 -9.56 2.15 1.08
N LYS A 43 -9.33 3.44 0.76
CA LYS A 43 -8.58 3.80 -0.43
C LYS A 43 -7.22 3.11 -0.32
N ILE A 44 -7.04 2.08 -1.14
CA ILE A 44 -5.77 1.38 -1.31
C ILE A 44 -4.73 2.47 -1.50
N LYS A 45 -3.67 2.45 -0.69
CA LYS A 45 -2.55 3.37 -0.87
C LYS A 45 -1.97 3.04 -2.24
N THR A 46 -2.29 3.86 -3.23
CA THR A 46 -1.62 3.80 -4.52
C THR A 46 -0.19 4.19 -4.27
N ASP A 47 0.74 3.28 -4.52
CA ASP A 47 2.15 3.61 -4.45
C ASP A 47 2.43 4.74 -5.45
N PRO A 48 3.19 5.77 -5.06
CA PRO A 48 3.45 6.93 -5.91
C PRO A 48 4.32 6.62 -7.16
N GLY A 49 4.62 5.34 -7.43
CA GLY A 49 5.38 4.87 -8.58
C GLY A 49 6.85 5.33 -8.56
N VAL A 50 7.58 5.03 -9.64
CA VAL A 50 8.93 5.53 -9.83
C VAL A 50 8.84 6.98 -10.33
N PRO A 51 9.43 7.97 -9.63
CA PRO A 51 9.44 9.35 -10.07
C PRO A 51 10.05 9.52 -11.46
N HIS A 52 9.58 10.49 -12.24
CA HIS A 52 10.06 10.69 -13.61
C HIS A 52 11.55 11.09 -13.68
N LEU A 53 12.00 11.91 -12.74
CA LEU A 53 13.36 12.49 -12.71
C LEU A 53 14.42 11.54 -12.11
N CYS A 54 14.09 10.27 -11.89
CA CYS A 54 15.07 9.31 -11.41
C CYS A 54 16.04 8.94 -12.56
N ALA A 55 17.36 9.11 -12.33
CA ALA A 55 18.39 8.87 -13.34
C ALA A 55 18.36 7.45 -13.95
N LEU A 56 17.91 6.45 -13.19
CA LEU A 56 17.84 5.05 -13.62
C LEU A 56 16.39 4.55 -13.68
N LYS A 57 15.44 5.44 -13.99
CA LYS A 57 14.00 5.10 -14.04
C LYS A 57 13.72 3.92 -14.97
N GLU A 58 14.24 3.94 -16.19
CA GLU A 58 14.00 2.90 -17.20
C GLU A 58 14.54 1.55 -16.72
N GLN A 59 15.77 1.52 -16.22
CA GLN A 59 16.37 0.30 -15.67
C GLN A 59 15.62 -0.25 -14.45
N LEU A 60 15.04 0.63 -13.61
CA LEU A 60 14.22 0.23 -12.47
C LEU A 60 12.89 -0.38 -12.91
N VAL A 61 12.24 0.21 -13.91
CA VAL A 61 10.99 -0.31 -14.48
C VAL A 61 11.23 -1.68 -15.12
N GLU A 62 12.27 -1.82 -15.94
CA GLU A 62 12.64 -3.09 -16.58
C GLU A 62 12.95 -4.20 -15.56
N LYS A 63 13.72 -3.89 -14.51
CA LYS A 63 14.01 -4.85 -13.43
C LYS A 63 12.74 -5.30 -12.73
N TYR A 64 11.80 -4.38 -12.51
CA TYR A 64 10.53 -4.69 -11.87
C TYR A 64 9.65 -5.58 -12.77
N GLU A 65 9.53 -5.26 -14.06
CA GLU A 65 8.77 -6.07 -15.02
C GLU A 65 9.32 -7.49 -15.14
N ASN A 66 10.64 -7.63 -15.21
CA ASN A 66 11.30 -8.94 -15.25
C ASN A 66 11.07 -9.73 -13.95
N ALA A 67 11.11 -9.06 -12.79
CA ALA A 67 10.80 -9.70 -11.52
C ALA A 67 9.32 -10.15 -11.43
N LEU A 68 8.40 -9.39 -12.02
CA LEU A 68 6.98 -9.73 -12.06
C LEU A 68 6.72 -10.96 -12.94
N LYS A 69 7.31 -11.01 -14.14
CA LYS A 69 7.23 -12.18 -15.04
C LYS A 69 7.70 -13.46 -14.36
N ARG A 70 8.88 -13.42 -13.73
CA ARG A 70 9.43 -14.56 -12.96
C ARG A 70 8.52 -15.03 -11.82
N LYS A 71 7.88 -14.11 -11.10
CA LYS A 71 6.95 -14.45 -10.02
C LYS A 71 5.68 -15.13 -10.55
N VAL A 72 5.18 -14.69 -11.70
CA VAL A 72 4.00 -15.30 -12.35
C VAL A 72 4.34 -16.70 -12.84
N GLU A 73 5.44 -16.85 -13.58
CA GLU A 73 5.93 -18.14 -14.09
C GLU A 73 6.16 -19.14 -12.95
N ALA A 74 6.85 -18.74 -11.88
CA ALA A 74 7.08 -19.60 -10.72
C ALA A 74 5.77 -20.03 -10.02
N LYS A 75 4.77 -19.15 -9.98
CA LYS A 75 3.46 -19.46 -9.40
C LYS A 75 2.67 -20.43 -10.28
N GLU A 76 2.77 -20.32 -11.59
CA GLU A 76 2.17 -21.24 -12.56
C GLU A 76 2.81 -22.62 -12.46
N GLN A 77 4.15 -22.68 -12.49
CA GLN A 77 4.90 -23.93 -12.28
C GLN A 77 4.55 -24.59 -10.94
N ALA A 78 4.46 -23.81 -9.85
CA ALA A 78 4.04 -24.34 -8.55
C ALA A 78 2.60 -24.88 -8.57
N ARG A 79 1.68 -24.22 -9.29
CA ARG A 79 0.30 -24.69 -9.47
C ARG A 79 0.24 -25.97 -10.29
N GLU A 80 1.02 -26.08 -11.36
CA GLU A 80 1.10 -27.28 -12.21
C GLU A 80 1.73 -28.46 -11.45
N ALA A 81 2.83 -28.23 -10.75
CA ALA A 81 3.46 -29.24 -9.90
C ALA A 81 2.53 -29.72 -8.78
N ALA A 82 1.76 -28.80 -8.17
CA ALA A 82 0.76 -29.16 -7.17
C ALA A 82 -0.40 -29.98 -7.77
N LYS A 83 -0.86 -29.64 -8.98
CA LYS A 83 -1.87 -30.43 -9.70
C LYS A 83 -1.33 -31.84 -10.03
N ALA A 84 -0.11 -31.94 -10.55
CA ALA A 84 0.53 -33.21 -10.87
C ALA A 84 0.70 -34.11 -9.63
N LYS A 85 1.15 -33.56 -8.50
CA LYS A 85 1.24 -34.29 -7.23
C LYS A 85 -0.13 -34.79 -6.75
N LYS A 86 -1.19 -33.97 -6.88
CA LYS A 86 -2.56 -34.37 -6.52
C LYS A 86 -3.12 -35.48 -7.42
N LEU A 87 -2.82 -35.42 -8.72
CA LEU A 87 -3.19 -36.47 -9.69
C LEU A 87 -2.47 -37.79 -9.39
N ALA A 88 -1.16 -37.74 -9.13
CA ALA A 88 -0.37 -38.90 -8.74
C ALA A 88 -0.86 -39.54 -7.43
N ALA A 89 -1.19 -38.74 -6.41
CA ALA A 89 -1.73 -39.24 -5.14
C ALA A 89 -3.14 -39.85 -5.26
N LYS A 90 -3.91 -39.47 -6.29
CA LYS A 90 -5.23 -40.07 -6.58
C LYS A 90 -5.14 -41.31 -7.47
N GLY A 91 -3.96 -41.72 -7.92
CA GLY A 91 -3.78 -42.89 -8.78
C GLY A 91 -4.41 -42.76 -10.17
N VAL A 92 -4.82 -41.55 -10.57
CA VAL A 92 -5.38 -41.29 -11.90
C VAL A 92 -4.22 -40.97 -12.83
N THR A 93 -3.90 -41.90 -13.73
CA THR A 93 -2.96 -41.65 -14.82
C THR A 93 -3.51 -40.56 -15.75
N PRO A 94 -2.71 -39.57 -16.17
CA PRO A 94 -3.17 -38.59 -17.13
C PRO A 94 -3.42 -39.30 -18.47
N ALA A 95 -4.67 -39.32 -18.93
CA ALA A 95 -5.03 -39.85 -20.23
C ALA A 95 -4.24 -39.10 -21.31
N THR A 96 -3.32 -39.80 -21.96
CA THR A 96 -2.67 -39.36 -23.20
C THR A 96 -3.74 -39.39 -24.29
N ASN A 97 -4.27 -38.22 -24.64
CA ASN A 97 -5.16 -38.09 -25.79
C ASN A 97 -4.35 -38.31 -27.07
N ASN A 98 -4.37 -39.55 -27.56
CA ASN A 98 -4.00 -39.91 -28.93
C ASN A 98 -4.79 -39.06 -29.90
N THR A 99 -4.12 -38.08 -30.50
CA THR A 99 -4.57 -37.37 -31.70
C THR A 99 -3.89 -38.00 -32.90
N GLU A 100 -4.26 -39.25 -33.17
CA GLU A 100 -4.11 -39.84 -34.49
C GLU A 100 -5.49 -40.32 -34.93
N LYS A 101 -6.11 -39.60 -35.88
CA LYS A 101 -7.06 -40.18 -36.82
C LYS A 101 -7.33 -39.21 -37.99
N LYS A 102 -6.80 -39.65 -39.14
CA LYS A 102 -7.13 -39.37 -40.55
C LYS A 102 -6.81 -38.01 -41.14
#